data_AF-A0A7C1VV97-F1
#
_entry.id   AF-A0A7C1VV97-F1
#
_cell.length_a   1.000
_cell.length_b   1.000
_cell.length_c   1.000
_cell.angle_alpha   90.00
_cell.angle_beta   90.00
_cell.angle_gamma   90.00
#
_symmetry.space_group_name_H-M   'P 1'
#
loop_
_entity.id
_entity.type
_entity.pdbx_description
1 polymer ?
#
loop_
_entity_poly.entity_id
_entity_poly.type
_entity_poly.pdbx_seq_one_letter_code
_entity_poly.pdbx_strand_id
1 'polypeptide(L)'
;MAKKKKREFYRKNFADLSIKIPWKYFKDILIKNFGFEMESKRGSVRVFVREDQRFTVHKPHGKGDSFVSKWARKRAIEVLDALGLLDKEN
;
A
#
# COMPACT_ATOMS: atom_id res chain seq x y z
N MET A 1 -21.55 5.03 -2.30
CA MET A 1 -20.74 5.04 -3.54
C MET A 1 -19.39 5.76 -3.44
N ALA A 2 -19.20 6.78 -2.57
CA ALA A 2 -17.96 7.57 -2.50
C ALA A 2 -16.67 6.80 -2.13
N LYS A 3 -16.75 5.78 -1.25
CA LYS A 3 -15.57 5.03 -0.78
C LYS A 3 -14.91 4.18 -1.89
N LYS A 4 -15.71 3.62 -2.81
CA LYS A 4 -15.22 2.75 -3.91
C LYS A 4 -14.43 3.57 -4.93
N LYS A 5 -14.94 4.77 -5.30
CA LYS A 5 -14.26 5.74 -6.17
C LYS A 5 -12.90 6.19 -5.61
N LYS A 6 -12.81 6.50 -4.30
CA LYS A 6 -11.53 6.90 -3.67
C LYS A 6 -10.47 5.79 -3.69
N ARG A 7 -10.84 4.54 -3.41
CA ARG A 7 -9.89 3.42 -3.47
C ARG A 7 -9.36 3.19 -4.88
N GLU A 8 -10.24 3.27 -5.87
CA GLU A 8 -9.86 3.12 -7.28
C GLU A 8 -8.91 4.24 -7.73
N PHE A 9 -9.18 5.50 -7.34
CA PHE A 9 -8.28 6.62 -7.58
C PHE A 9 -6.87 6.35 -7.02
N TYR A 10 -6.76 5.94 -5.76
CA TYR A 10 -5.47 5.63 -5.15
C TYR A 10 -4.80 4.38 -5.70
N ARG A 11 -5.57 3.42 -6.24
CA ARG A 11 -5.03 2.24 -6.92
C ARG A 11 -4.38 2.64 -8.25
N LYS A 12 -5.10 3.38 -9.09
CA LYS A 12 -4.59 3.83 -10.40
C LYS A 12 -3.33 4.68 -10.23
N ASN A 13 -3.35 5.55 -9.23
CA ASN A 13 -2.23 6.41 -8.91
C ASN A 13 -1.25 5.76 -7.92
N PHE A 14 -1.25 4.45 -7.70
CA PHE A 14 -0.48 3.83 -6.61
C PHE A 14 1.03 4.02 -6.77
N ALA A 15 1.54 4.09 -8.00
CA ALA A 15 2.94 4.38 -8.30
C ALA A 15 3.29 5.88 -8.24
N ASP A 16 2.31 6.79 -8.34
CA ASP A 16 2.55 8.24 -8.32
C ASP A 16 2.87 8.76 -6.90
N LEU A 17 4.15 8.94 -6.62
CA LEU A 17 4.67 9.41 -5.33
C LEU A 17 4.37 10.88 -5.02
N SER A 18 3.78 11.66 -5.94
CA SER A 18 3.31 13.03 -5.68
C SER A 18 2.01 13.04 -4.85
N ILE A 19 1.18 12.01 -5.00
CA ILE A 19 -0.09 11.88 -4.30
C ILE A 19 0.14 11.28 -2.91
N LYS A 20 -0.46 11.86 -1.86
CA LYS A 20 -0.44 11.25 -0.52
C LYS A 20 -1.53 10.19 -0.39
N ILE A 21 -1.17 8.96 -0.05
CA ILE A 21 -2.12 7.86 0.16
C ILE A 21 -2.36 7.65 1.67
N PRO A 22 -3.62 7.78 2.15
CA PRO A 22 -3.95 7.42 3.53
C PRO A 22 -3.68 5.95 3.82
N TRP A 23 -3.19 5.64 5.02
CA TRP A 23 -2.86 4.27 5.46
C TRP A 23 -3.97 3.26 5.16
N LYS A 24 -5.23 3.65 5.40
CA LYS A 24 -6.40 2.81 5.16
C LYS A 24 -6.49 2.33 3.70
N TYR A 25 -6.29 3.24 2.74
CA TYR A 25 -6.37 2.90 1.32
C TYR A 25 -5.15 2.13 0.86
N PHE A 26 -3.96 2.50 1.33
CA PHE A 26 -2.73 1.75 1.06
C PHE A 26 -2.88 0.27 1.44
N LYS A 27 -3.32 0.00 2.68
CA LYS A 27 -3.58 -1.36 3.17
C LYS A 27 -4.67 -2.06 2.36
N ASP A 28 -5.80 -1.40 2.13
CA ASP A 28 -6.92 -2.00 1.41
C ASP A 28 -6.56 -2.36 -0.03
N ILE A 29 -5.72 -1.55 -0.71
CA ILE A 29 -5.24 -1.84 -2.06
C ILE A 29 -4.31 -3.06 -2.05
N LEU A 30 -3.32 -3.10 -1.16
CA LEU A 30 -2.41 -4.24 -1.05
C LEU A 30 -3.16 -5.55 -0.81
N ILE A 31 -4.12 -5.55 0.12
CA ILE A 31 -4.87 -6.76 0.48
C ILE A 31 -5.90 -7.13 -0.60
N LYS A 32 -6.76 -6.19 -0.99
CA LYS A 32 -7.94 -6.49 -1.82
C LYS A 32 -7.67 -6.46 -3.32
N ASN A 33 -6.65 -5.73 -3.77
CA ASN A 33 -6.33 -5.59 -5.19
C ASN A 33 -5.08 -6.38 -5.57
N PHE A 34 -4.08 -6.43 -4.70
CA PHE A 34 -2.82 -7.12 -4.96
C PHE A 34 -2.66 -8.43 -4.18
N GLY A 35 -3.67 -8.88 -3.43
CA GLY A 35 -3.70 -10.21 -2.81
C GLY A 35 -2.68 -10.43 -1.69
N PHE A 36 -2.16 -9.37 -1.07
CA PHE A 36 -1.27 -9.52 0.09
C PHE A 36 -2.05 -9.88 1.35
N GLU A 37 -1.47 -10.75 2.15
CA GLU A 37 -1.86 -10.95 3.54
C GLU A 37 -1.11 -9.97 4.43
N MET A 38 -1.73 -9.55 5.54
CA MET A 38 -1.12 -8.62 6.47
C MET A 38 -0.95 -9.28 7.83
N GLU A 39 0.28 -9.63 8.19
CA GLU A 39 0.61 -10.06 9.55
C GLU A 39 0.89 -8.83 10.42
N SER A 40 0.37 -8.85 11.65
CA SER A 40 0.72 -7.85 12.65
C SER A 40 1.87 -8.36 13.51
N LYS A 41 3.06 -7.79 13.33
CA LYS A 41 4.15 -7.91 14.30
C LYS A 41 4.04 -6.73 15.26
N ARG A 42 4.20 -6.98 16.57
CA ARG A 42 3.97 -6.06 17.70
C ARG A 42 4.19 -4.56 17.35
N GLY A 43 3.29 -3.70 17.83
CA GLY A 43 3.41 -2.25 17.71
C GLY A 43 3.00 -1.68 16.34
N SER A 44 3.82 -0.79 15.79
CA SER A 44 3.53 -0.05 14.55
C SER A 44 3.77 -0.87 13.28
N VAL A 45 4.53 -1.95 13.37
CA VAL A 45 5.00 -2.70 12.20
C VAL A 45 3.86 -3.52 11.61
N ARG A 46 3.73 -3.52 10.29
CA ARG A 46 2.84 -4.39 9.53
C ARG A 46 3.68 -5.10 8.48
N VAL A 47 3.52 -6.40 8.40
CA VAL A 47 4.20 -7.23 7.41
C VAL A 47 3.18 -7.58 6.34
N PHE A 48 3.51 -7.30 5.10
CA PHE A 48 2.73 -7.73 3.95
C PHE A 48 3.44 -8.92 3.31
N VAL A 49 2.70 -10.00 3.11
CA VAL A 49 3.20 -11.27 2.57
C VAL A 49 2.34 -11.67 1.39
N ARG A 50 2.98 -12.09 0.31
CA ARG A 50 2.34 -12.74 -0.83
C ARG A 50 3.35 -13.64 -1.50
N GLU A 51 3.00 -14.92 -1.64
CA GLU A 51 3.90 -15.93 -2.21
C GLU A 51 5.27 -15.86 -1.50
N ASP A 52 6.38 -15.76 -2.23
CA ASP A 52 7.73 -15.64 -1.66
C ASP A 52 8.13 -14.19 -1.32
N GLN A 53 7.27 -13.21 -1.60
CA GLN A 53 7.55 -11.81 -1.35
C GLN A 53 7.03 -11.35 0.00
N ARG A 54 7.89 -10.63 0.72
CA ARG A 54 7.59 -10.07 2.04
C ARG A 54 8.21 -8.71 2.22
N PHE A 55 7.42 -7.76 2.72
CA PHE A 55 7.94 -6.46 3.12
C PHE A 55 7.25 -5.92 4.37
N THR A 56 7.95 -5.01 5.05
CA THR A 56 7.48 -4.41 6.29
C THR A 56 7.20 -2.93 6.09
N VAL A 57 6.08 -2.46 6.66
CA VAL A 57 5.71 -1.06 6.69
C VAL A 57 5.35 -0.65 8.12
N HIS A 58 5.80 0.52 8.53
CA HIS A 58 5.34 1.12 9.78
C HIS A 58 4.01 1.82 9.55
N LYS A 59 2.98 1.39 10.26
CA LYS A 59 1.72 2.13 10.38
C LYS A 59 2.06 3.53 10.92
N PRO A 60 1.67 4.60 10.19
CA PRO A 60 1.92 5.96 10.64
C PRO A 60 1.12 6.27 11.92
N HIS A 61 1.72 7.07 12.81
CA HIS A 61 1.15 7.51 14.09
C HIS A 61 0.96 9.02 14.10
N GLY A 62 -0.17 9.50 14.62
CA GLY A 62 -0.49 10.93 14.75
C GLY A 62 -2.00 11.19 14.85
N LYS A 63 -2.40 12.38 15.30
CA LYS A 63 -3.81 12.83 15.25
C LYS A 63 -4.14 13.23 13.79
N GLY A 64 -5.00 12.46 13.11
CA GLY A 64 -5.51 12.76 11.76
C GLY A 64 -5.43 11.59 10.77
N ASP A 65 -5.73 11.86 9.50
CA ASP A 65 -5.56 10.89 8.39
C ASP A 65 -4.07 10.61 8.17
N SER A 66 -3.59 9.56 8.85
CA SER A 66 -2.18 9.20 8.83
C SER A 66 -1.81 8.64 7.44
N PHE A 67 -1.05 9.41 6.67
CA PHE A 67 -0.58 9.04 5.33
C PHE A 67 0.60 8.06 5.39
N VAL A 68 0.68 7.16 4.42
CA VAL A 68 1.83 6.25 4.28
C VAL A 68 3.10 7.07 3.98
N SER A 69 4.24 6.67 4.54
CA SER A 69 5.51 7.33 4.23
C SER A 69 5.94 7.05 2.79
N LYS A 70 6.60 8.02 2.16
CA LYS A 70 7.10 7.89 0.78
C LYS A 70 8.02 6.66 0.62
N TRP A 71 8.87 6.43 1.63
CA TRP A 71 9.74 5.25 1.72
C TRP A 71 8.99 3.92 1.77
N ALA A 72 7.96 3.80 2.63
CA ALA A 72 7.15 2.60 2.69
C ALA A 72 6.44 2.32 1.36
N ARG A 73 5.99 3.38 0.70
CA ARG A 73 5.33 3.26 -0.60
C ARG A 73 6.29 2.84 -1.71
N LYS A 74 7.50 3.42 -1.77
CA LYS A 74 8.54 2.98 -2.72
C LYS A 74 8.82 1.49 -2.59
N ARG A 75 9.01 1.01 -1.36
CA ARG A 75 9.25 -0.42 -1.11
C ARG A 75 8.08 -1.31 -1.58
N ALA A 76 6.84 -0.85 -1.36
CA ALA A 76 5.67 -1.57 -1.86
C ALA A 76 5.63 -1.58 -3.40
N ILE A 77 5.95 -0.46 -4.06
CA ILE A 77 6.04 -0.37 -5.53
C ILE A 77 7.10 -1.32 -6.06
N GLU A 78 8.31 -1.35 -5.47
CA GLU A 78 9.39 -2.26 -5.87
C GLU A 78 8.95 -3.73 -5.80
N VAL A 79 8.27 -4.13 -4.72
CA VAL A 79 7.75 -5.50 -4.59
C VAL A 79 6.64 -5.79 -5.62
N LEU A 80 5.74 -4.83 -5.86
CA LEU A 80 4.69 -5.01 -6.86
C LEU A 80 5.24 -5.08 -8.29
N ASP A 81 6.27 -4.29 -8.61
CA ASP A 81 6.96 -4.33 -9.90
C ASP A 81 7.68 -5.67 -10.10
N ALA A 82 8.40 -6.15 -9.08
CA ALA A 82 9.06 -7.46 -9.10
C ALA A 82 8.08 -8.62 -9.30
N LEU A 83 6.83 -8.48 -8.84
CA LEU A 83 5.76 -9.45 -9.04
C LEU A 83 4.98 -9.23 -10.35
N GLY A 84 5.30 -8.21 -11.15
CA GLY A 84 4.56 -7.86 -12.36
C GLY A 84 3.11 -7.41 -12.10
N LEU A 85 2.83 -6.87 -10.91
CA LEU A 85 1.49 -6.48 -10.46
C LEU A 85 1.18 -5.00 -10.63
N LEU A 86 2.20 -4.19 -10.93
CA LEU A 86 1.95 -2.82 -11.35
C LEU A 86 1.50 -2.83 -12.80
N ASP A 87 0.36 -2.20 -13.04
CA ASP A 87 -0.03 -1.79 -14.38
C ASP A 87 1.13 -0.92 -14.91
N LYS A 88 1.95 -1.47 -15.80
CA LYS A 88 2.86 -0.67 -16.64
C LYS A 88 1.95 0.14 -17.54
N GLU A 89 1.43 1.26 -17.06
CA GLU A 89 0.86 2.24 -17.97
C GLU A 89 2.00 2.72 -18.88
N ASN A 90 1.82 2.35 -20.15
CA ASN A 90 2.55 2.76 -21.33
C ASN A 90 2.52 4.28 -21.48
#